data_AF-A0AAJ6E912-F1
#
_entry.id   AF-A0AAJ6E912-F1
#
_cell.length_a   1.000
_cell.length_b   1.000
_cell.length_c   1.000
_cell.angle_alpha   90.00
_cell.angle_beta   90.00
_cell.angle_gamma   90.00
#
_symmetry.space_group_name_H-M   'P 1'
#
loop_
_entity.id
_entity.type
_entity.pdbx_description
1 polymer ?
#
loop_
_entity_poly.entity_id
_entity_poly.type
_entity_poly.pdbx_seq_one_letter_code
_entity_poly.pdbx_strand_id
1 'polypeptide(L)'
;MARQDLMAQLEPGDLFHARFPNGAVRICIVTSVEDVRLSARSITTQERYSFDRVTGATCPAGDGAICTMDSVHPLPADVCAHLREIDRRYAALRGLDEMRLCDAEQRALLDAGSLFESNPLPAG
;
A
#
# COMPACT_ATOMS: atom_id res chain seq x y z
N MET A 1 5.92 -19.05 -5.10
CA MET A 1 7.05 -18.19 -4.69
C MET A 1 6.93 -17.95 -3.20
N ALA A 2 8.04 -17.82 -2.49
CA ALA A 2 8.00 -17.54 -1.06
C ALA A 2 7.56 -16.09 -0.82
N ARG A 3 7.05 -15.80 0.39
CA ARG A 3 6.65 -14.46 0.81
C ARG A 3 7.75 -13.42 0.58
N GLN A 4 8.99 -13.77 0.93
CA GLN A 4 10.16 -12.92 0.76
C GLN A 4 10.45 -12.60 -0.70
N ASP A 5 10.35 -13.59 -1.60
CA ASP A 5 10.60 -13.38 -3.04
C ASP A 5 9.62 -12.38 -3.65
N LEU A 6 8.36 -12.40 -3.21
CA LEU A 6 7.31 -11.49 -3.67
C LEU A 6 7.58 -10.05 -3.21
N MET A 7 7.97 -9.86 -1.95
CA MET A 7 8.30 -8.54 -1.42
C MET A 7 9.64 -8.02 -1.96
N ALA A 8 10.58 -8.92 -2.28
CA ALA A 8 11.84 -8.58 -2.91
C ALA A 8 11.68 -8.06 -4.34
N GLN A 9 10.54 -8.29 -5.00
CA GLN A 9 10.27 -7.77 -6.34
C GLN A 9 9.62 -6.38 -6.35
N LEU A 10 9.23 -5.84 -5.20
CA LEU A 10 8.61 -4.53 -5.14
C LEU A 10 9.56 -3.42 -5.59
N GLU A 11 9.05 -2.52 -6.41
CA GLU A 11 9.73 -1.36 -6.96
C GLU A 11 8.95 -0.06 -6.65
N PRO A 12 9.60 1.13 -6.73
CA PRO A 12 8.90 2.40 -6.60
C PRO A 12 7.71 2.51 -7.57
N GLY A 13 6.54 2.86 -7.04
CA GLY A 13 5.28 2.96 -7.78
C GLY A 13 4.40 1.72 -7.70
N ASP A 14 4.88 0.61 -7.14
CA ASP A 14 4.06 -0.57 -6.85
C ASP A 14 3.06 -0.30 -5.73
N LEU A 15 1.93 -1.01 -5.80
CA LEU A 15 0.84 -0.91 -4.83
C LEU A 15 0.75 -2.20 -4.04
N PHE A 16 0.55 -2.08 -2.73
CA PHE A 16 0.39 -3.22 -1.84
C PHE A 16 -0.61 -2.94 -0.73
N HIS A 17 -1.02 -4.01 -0.06
CA HIS A 17 -1.95 -3.97 1.06
C HIS A 17 -1.19 -4.20 2.36
N ALA A 18 -1.50 -3.37 3.36
CA ALA A 18 -0.95 -3.45 4.69
C ALA A 18 -2.08 -3.53 5.72
N ARG A 19 -1.90 -4.45 6.67
CA ARG A 19 -2.87 -4.70 7.75
C ARG A 19 -2.29 -4.34 9.11
N PHE A 20 -3.11 -3.67 9.90
CA PHE A 20 -2.80 -3.25 11.26
C PHE A 20 -3.26 -4.33 12.25
N PRO A 21 -2.67 -4.41 13.46
CA PRO A 21 -3.08 -5.35 14.50
C PRO A 21 -4.57 -5.25 14.89
N ASN A 22 -5.18 -4.07 14.75
CA ASN A 22 -6.61 -3.85 15.01
C ASN A 22 -7.53 -4.26 13.85
N GLY A 23 -6.99 -4.86 12.79
CA GLY A 23 -7.74 -5.29 11.60
C GLY A 23 -7.98 -4.18 10.57
N ALA A 24 -7.60 -2.92 10.87
CA ALA A 24 -7.63 -1.86 9.87
C ALA A 24 -6.65 -2.16 8.73
N VAL A 25 -6.94 -1.61 7.56
CA VAL A 25 -6.14 -1.85 6.35
C VAL A 25 -5.81 -0.55 5.64
N ARG A 26 -4.71 -0.57 4.90
CA ARG A 26 -4.27 0.52 4.02
C ARG A 26 -3.79 -0.05 2.71
N ILE A 27 -4.13 0.67 1.64
CA ILE A 27 -3.46 0.51 0.35
C ILE A 27 -2.32 1.52 0.33
N CYS A 28 -1.12 1.01 0.09
CA CYS A 28 0.11 1.78 0.11
C CYS A 28 0.76 1.77 -1.26
N ILE A 29 1.44 2.86 -1.60
CA ILE A 29 2.32 2.95 -2.77
C ILE A 29 3.77 2.99 -2.31
N VAL A 30 4.63 2.18 -2.94
CA VAL A 30 6.07 2.18 -2.72
C VAL A 30 6.66 3.49 -3.23
N THR A 31 7.41 4.20 -2.40
CA THR A 31 8.04 5.48 -2.77
C THR A 31 9.54 5.35 -2.98
N SER A 32 10.21 4.46 -2.25
CA SER A 32 11.61 4.13 -2.47
C SER A 32 11.91 2.72 -1.97
N VAL A 33 12.94 2.11 -2.53
CA VAL A 33 13.42 0.79 -2.16
C VAL A 33 14.92 0.89 -1.91
N GLU A 34 15.33 0.43 -0.74
CA GLU A 34 16.71 0.26 -0.31
C GLU A 34 16.97 -1.24 -0.07
N ASP A 35 18.19 -1.61 0.32
CA ASP A 35 18.61 -3.01 0.45
C ASP A 35 17.68 -3.81 1.37
N VAL A 36 17.44 -3.29 2.58
CA VAL A 36 16.66 -3.98 3.64
C VAL A 36 15.34 -3.27 3.96
N ARG A 37 15.11 -2.11 3.35
CA ARG A 37 13.97 -1.24 3.68
C ARG A 37 13.20 -0.84 2.44
N LEU A 38 11.90 -0.76 2.61
CA LEU A 38 10.97 -0.21 1.65
C LEU A 38 10.28 0.99 2.29
N SER A 39 10.35 2.15 1.65
CA SER A 39 9.54 3.29 2.06
C SER A 39 8.25 3.31 1.24
N ALA A 40 7.14 3.57 1.91
CA ALA A 40 5.84 3.65 1.30
C ALA A 40 5.00 4.74 1.94
N ARG A 41 3.88 5.05 1.30
CA ARG A 41 2.85 5.90 1.90
C ARG A 41 1.46 5.36 1.61
N SER A 42 0.54 5.61 2.53
CA SER A 42 -0.89 5.36 2.31
C SER A 42 -1.42 6.33 1.26
N ILE A 43 -2.14 5.82 0.25
CA ILE A 43 -2.62 6.63 -0.87
C ILE A 43 -3.71 7.62 -0.48
N THR A 44 -4.44 7.38 0.62
CA THR A 44 -5.55 8.24 1.09
C THR A 44 -5.22 9.08 2.32
N THR A 45 -4.25 8.68 3.14
CA THR A 45 -3.87 9.45 4.35
C THR A 45 -2.52 10.12 4.20
N GLN A 46 -1.72 9.73 3.20
CA GLN A 46 -0.36 10.21 2.97
C GLN A 46 0.61 9.96 4.15
N GLU A 47 0.18 9.18 5.14
CA GLU A 47 1.03 8.69 6.23
C GLU A 47 2.14 7.81 5.63
N ARG A 48 3.37 8.02 6.10
CA ARG A 48 4.55 7.34 5.60
C ARG A 48 4.92 6.19 6.51
N TYR A 49 5.36 5.11 5.88
CA TYR A 49 5.78 3.90 6.57
C TYR A 49 7.13 3.44 6.01
N SER A 50 7.94 2.86 6.88
CA SER A 50 9.13 2.13 6.49
C SER A 50 8.91 0.67 6.84
N PHE A 51 9.06 -0.22 5.87
CA PHE A 51 8.88 -1.66 6.02
C PHE A 51 10.22 -2.38 5.88
N ASP A 52 10.42 -3.40 6.71
CA ASP A 52 11.49 -4.37 6.54
C ASP A 52 11.15 -5.28 5.36
N ARG A 53 12.06 -5.38 4.39
CA ARG A 53 11.81 -6.07 3.11
C ARG A 53 11.78 -7.60 3.25
N VAL A 54 12.26 -8.15 4.37
CA VAL A 54 12.33 -9.59 4.62
C VAL A 54 11.07 -10.08 5.33
N THR A 55 10.61 -9.34 6.33
CA THR A 55 9.44 -9.70 7.15
C THR A 55 8.15 -9.10 6.60
N GLY A 56 8.26 -7.96 5.92
CA GLY A 56 7.14 -7.13 5.50
C GLY A 56 6.48 -6.34 6.62
N ALA A 57 7.05 -6.35 7.83
CA ALA A 57 6.56 -5.57 8.96
C ALA A 57 7.13 -4.15 8.92
N THR A 58 6.40 -3.17 9.44
CA THR A 58 6.93 -1.83 9.65
C THR A 58 8.14 -1.86 10.59
N CYS A 59 9.20 -1.13 10.24
CA CYS A 59 10.37 -0.98 11.09
C CYS A 59 10.01 -0.20 12.38
N PRO A 60 10.41 -0.68 13.58
CA PRO A 60 10.05 -0.05 14.86
C PRO A 60 10.55 1.38 15.07
N ALA A 61 11.51 1.84 14.24
CA ALA A 61 12.13 3.15 14.35
C ALA A 61 11.47 4.23 13.46
N GLY A 62 10.36 3.91 12.78
CA GLY A 62 9.62 4.87 11.95
C GLY A 62 8.51 5.59 12.71
N ASP A 63 8.10 6.76 12.20
CA ASP A 63 7.01 7.58 12.76
C ASP A 63 5.59 7.01 12.48
N GLY A 64 5.48 5.91 11.73
CA GLY A 64 4.21 5.33 11.30
C GLY A 64 3.68 4.25 12.25
N ALA A 65 2.36 4.06 12.26
CA ALA A 65 1.74 3.00 13.06
C ALA A 65 2.15 1.58 12.59
N ILE A 66 2.25 0.65 13.55
CA ILE A 66 2.71 -0.72 13.31
C ILE A 66 1.71 -1.46 12.41
N CYS A 67 2.18 -1.92 11.25
CA CYS A 67 1.40 -2.75 10.33
C CYS A 67 2.31 -3.73 9.58
N THR A 68 1.72 -4.64 8.81
CA THR A 68 2.45 -5.66 8.03
C THR A 68 1.85 -5.79 6.65
N MET A 69 2.71 -5.93 5.64
CA MET A 69 2.32 -6.25 4.27
C MET A 69 1.62 -7.62 4.27
N ASP A 70 0.36 -7.67 3.85
CA ASP A 70 -0.42 -8.90 3.78
C ASP A 70 -0.79 -9.27 2.34
N SER A 71 -0.67 -8.37 1.36
CA SER A 71 -0.74 -8.71 -0.07
C SER A 71 0.09 -7.76 -0.93
N VAL A 72 0.69 -8.29 -2.00
CA VAL A 72 1.38 -7.56 -3.08
C VAL A 72 0.83 -7.95 -4.45
N HIS A 73 -0.39 -8.48 -4.49
CA HIS A 73 -0.98 -9.00 -5.73
C HIS A 73 -1.04 -7.91 -6.81
N PRO A 74 -0.60 -8.19 -8.05
CA PRO A 74 -0.67 -7.21 -9.12
C PRO A 74 -2.14 -6.88 -9.42
N LEU A 75 -2.47 -5.59 -9.38
CA LEU A 75 -3.81 -5.13 -9.70
C LEU A 75 -3.98 -4.92 -11.21
N PRO A 76 -5.21 -5.00 -11.74
CA PRO A 76 -5.52 -4.56 -13.10
C PRO A 76 -5.02 -3.14 -13.40
N ALA A 77 -4.64 -2.88 -14.65
CA ALA A 77 -3.99 -1.63 -15.04
C ALA A 77 -4.88 -0.39 -14.83
N ASP A 78 -6.19 -0.53 -15.06
CA ASP A 78 -7.20 0.49 -14.80
C ASP A 78 -7.34 0.80 -13.31
N VAL A 79 -7.41 -0.23 -12.46
CA VAL A 79 -7.43 -0.08 -11.00
C VAL A 79 -6.15 0.62 -10.53
N CYS A 80 -4.97 0.20 -11.00
CA CYS A 80 -3.69 0.84 -10.69
C CYS A 80 -3.68 2.34 -11.05
N ALA A 81 -4.18 2.68 -12.25
CA ALA A 81 -4.21 4.06 -12.72
C ALA A 81 -5.06 4.94 -11.81
N HIS A 82 -6.24 4.46 -11.40
CA HIS A 82 -7.10 5.19 -10.47
C HIS A 82 -6.47 5.32 -9.08
N LEU A 83 -5.86 4.28 -8.52
CA LEU A 83 -5.21 4.36 -7.20
C LEU A 83 -4.02 5.32 -7.19
N ARG A 84 -3.23 5.38 -8.27
CA ARG A 84 -2.14 6.35 -8.44
C ARG A 84 -2.66 7.78 -8.58
N GLU A 85 -3.78 7.97 -9.27
CA GLU A 85 -4.44 9.27 -9.35
C GLU A 85 -4.98 9.73 -8.00
N ILE A 86 -5.56 8.83 -7.20
CA ILE A 86 -5.97 9.09 -5.82
C ILE A 86 -4.75 9.55 -5.00
N ASP A 87 -3.65 8.80 -5.02
CA ASP A 87 -2.42 9.16 -4.31
C ASP A 87 -1.92 10.57 -4.70
N ARG A 88 -1.85 10.84 -6.01
CA ARG A 88 -1.42 12.14 -6.53
C ARG A 88 -2.31 13.27 -6.04
N ARG A 89 -3.63 13.08 -6.07
CA ARG A 89 -4.60 14.09 -5.63
C ARG A 89 -4.50 14.31 -4.13
N TYR A 90 -4.45 13.27 -3.31
CA TYR A 90 -4.30 13.39 -1.86
C TYR A 90 -2.97 14.06 -1.47
N ALA A 91 -1.88 13.77 -2.17
CA ALA A 91 -0.59 14.42 -1.94
C ALA A 91 -0.60 15.93 -2.27
N ALA A 92 -1.49 16.39 -3.15
CA ALA A 92 -1.60 17.79 -3.54
C ALA A 92 -2.53 18.61 -2.63
N LEU A 93 -3.32 17.96 -1.78
CA LEU A 93 -4.24 18.64 -0.86
C LEU A 93 -3.48 19.36 0.24
N ARG A 94 -3.98 20.54 0.62
CA ARG A 94 -3.52 21.24 1.83
C ARG A 94 -4.33 20.89 3.08
N GLY A 95 -5.37 20.08 2.94
CA GLY A 95 -6.24 19.55 4.00
C GLY A 95 -7.16 18.46 3.46
N LEU A 96 -7.57 17.51 4.31
CA LEU A 96 -8.32 16.31 3.89
C LEU A 96 -9.80 16.57 3.55
N ASP A 97 -10.36 17.71 3.99
CA ASP A 97 -11.81 17.99 3.92
C ASP A 97 -12.35 18.30 2.51
N GLU A 98 -11.48 18.46 1.52
CA GLU A 98 -11.88 18.87 0.16
C GLU A 98 -11.89 17.72 -0.86
N MET A 99 -11.39 16.53 -0.48
CA MET A 99 -11.26 15.43 -1.44
C MET A 99 -12.58 14.70 -1.65
N ARG A 100 -13.07 14.72 -2.90
CA ARG A 100 -14.19 13.87 -3.33
C ARG A 100 -13.70 12.85 -4.34
N LEU A 101 -13.90 11.57 -4.00
CA LEU A 101 -13.68 10.46 -4.92
C LEU A 101 -14.86 10.38 -5.89
N CYS A 102 -14.57 10.23 -7.18
CA CYS A 102 -15.60 9.88 -8.15
C CYS A 102 -15.95 8.38 -8.07
N ASP A 103 -17.04 7.98 -8.71
CA ASP A 103 -17.52 6.59 -8.66
C ASP A 103 -16.46 5.58 -9.13
N ALA A 104 -15.66 5.94 -10.14
CA ALA A 104 -14.57 5.09 -10.64
C ALA A 104 -13.45 4.90 -9.60
N GLU A 105 -13.09 5.97 -8.87
CA GLU A 105 -12.07 5.91 -7.82
C GLU A 105 -12.54 5.12 -6.60
N GLN A 106 -13.80 5.31 -6.20
CA GLN A 106 -14.42 4.50 -5.14
C GLN A 106 -14.45 3.02 -5.53
N ARG A 107 -14.83 2.74 -6.78
CA ARG A 107 -14.85 1.38 -7.31
C ARG A 107 -13.47 0.75 -7.33
N ALA A 108 -12.46 1.48 -7.78
CA ALA A 108 -11.07 1.01 -7.79
C ALA A 108 -10.56 0.67 -6.38
N LEU A 109 -10.90 1.45 -5.35
CA LEU A 109 -10.55 1.13 -3.96
C LEU A 109 -11.20 -0.17 -3.48
N LEU A 110 -12.49 -0.38 -3.80
CA LEU A 110 -13.22 -1.60 -3.44
C LEU A 110 -12.66 -2.83 -4.16
N ASP A 111 -12.42 -2.72 -5.47
CA ASP A 111 -11.87 -3.81 -6.28
C ASP A 111 -10.46 -4.18 -5.83
N ALA A 112 -9.61 -3.18 -5.55
CA ALA A 112 -8.27 -3.41 -5.01
C ALA A 112 -8.31 -4.10 -3.64
N GLY A 113 -9.16 -3.63 -2.72
CA GLY A 113 -9.34 -4.26 -1.41
C GLY A 113 -9.72 -5.73 -1.55
N SER A 114 -10.73 -6.04 -2.38
CA SER A 114 -11.19 -7.41 -2.61
C SER A 114 -10.11 -8.31 -3.23
N LEU A 115 -9.37 -7.79 -4.22
CA LEU A 115 -8.28 -8.53 -4.88
C LEU A 115 -7.14 -8.82 -3.92
N PHE A 116 -6.72 -7.85 -3.11
CA PHE A 116 -5.67 -8.06 -2.12
C PHE A 116 -6.09 -9.05 -1.04
N GLU A 117 -7.31 -8.93 -0.51
CA GLU A 117 -7.84 -9.85 0.49
C GLU A 117 -7.95 -11.30 -0.01
N SER A 118 -8.30 -11.47 -1.29
CA SER A 118 -8.41 -12.79 -1.92
C SER A 118 -7.06 -13.40 -2.30
N ASN A 119 -6.00 -12.58 -2.33
CA ASN A 119 -4.66 -13.00 -2.74
C ASN A 119 -3.62 -12.59 -1.69
N PRO A 120 -3.71 -13.12 -0.46
CA PRO A 120 -2.73 -12.79 0.58
C PRO A 120 -1.36 -13.34 0.20
N LEU A 121 -0.32 -12.68 0.70
CA LEU A 121 1.03 -13.24 0.73
C LEU A 121 0.99 -14.61 1.44
N PRO A 122 1.77 -15.60 0.96
CA PRO A 122 1.90 -16.88 1.64
C PRO A 122 2.30 -16.70 3.11
N ALA A 123 1.80 -17.58 3.98
CA ALA A 123 2.32 -17.67 5.34
C ALA A 123 3.83 -17.97 5.27
N GLY A 124 4.61 -17.17 6.00
CA GLY A 124 6.06 -17.33 6.14
C GLY A 124 6.41 -18.32 7.23
#